data_AF-A0A822G5Z6-F1
#
_entry.id   AF-A0A822G5Z6-F1
#
_cell.length_a   1.000
_cell.length_b   1.000
_cell.length_c   1.000
_cell.angle_alpha   90.00
_cell.angle_beta   90.00
_cell.angle_gamma   90.00
#
_symmetry.space_group_name_H-M   'P 1'
#
loop_
_entity.id
_entity.type
_entity.pdbx_description
1 polymer ?
#
loop_
_entity_poly.entity_id
_entity_poly.type
_entity_poly.pdbx_seq_one_letter_code
_entity_poly.pdbx_strand_id
1 'polypeptide(L)'
;MPEFEQWQTSTPNWQKWKCKYYKGLGTSTAKEAKEYFSNMERHRIIFKYESIKDDLAIQLAFNSALSDDRKDWIKWHTEDVNQRRDQNLPIDYLYRKDTKQINFNDFVNKELVLFSKSSTERAIPNIMDGLKPGQRKIMFVCFTKNIIREIKVAQLGGKVAENSAYHHGEQSLTNTIVGLAQNFVGSNNINFLVPAGQFGTRLHGGSDAASARYIFTRLSPLALSLFNKNDEPLLTYLNEDGMSIEPEWYCP
;
A
#
# COMPACT_ATOMS: atom_id res chain seq x y z
N MET A 1 5.92 -11.08 1.55
CA MET A 1 5.17 -12.34 1.81
C MET A 1 6.17 -13.45 2.14
N PRO A 2 6.46 -13.69 3.43
CA PRO A 2 7.64 -14.47 3.83
C PRO A 2 7.69 -15.93 3.32
N GLU A 3 6.59 -16.71 3.39
CA GLU A 3 6.59 -18.11 2.92
C GLU A 3 6.84 -18.22 1.41
N PHE A 4 6.24 -17.34 0.61
CA PHE A 4 6.39 -17.35 -0.84
C PHE A 4 7.81 -16.92 -1.25
N GLU A 5 8.36 -15.89 -0.61
CA GLU A 5 9.75 -15.46 -0.83
C GLU A 5 10.73 -16.58 -0.48
N GLN A 6 10.52 -17.29 0.63
CA GLN A 6 11.32 -18.48 1.00
C GLN A 6 11.23 -19.58 -0.07
N TRP A 7 10.04 -19.81 -0.64
CA TRP A 7 9.85 -20.76 -1.73
C TRP A 7 10.62 -20.33 -2.99
N GLN A 8 10.61 -19.04 -3.35
CA GLN A 8 11.37 -18.53 -4.50
C GLN A 8 12.87 -18.70 -4.32
N THR A 9 13.40 -18.39 -3.13
CA THR A 9 14.84 -18.55 -2.84
C THR A 9 15.26 -20.02 -2.84
N SER A 10 14.40 -20.92 -2.37
CA SER A 10 14.71 -22.37 -2.29
C SER A 10 14.45 -23.14 -3.59
N THR A 11 13.79 -22.53 -4.58
CA THR A 11 13.38 -23.20 -5.83
C THR A 11 14.12 -22.58 -7.04
N PRO A 12 15.19 -23.21 -7.56
CA PRO A 12 16.05 -22.60 -8.60
C PRO A 12 15.34 -22.24 -9.92
N ASN A 13 14.22 -22.87 -10.24
CA ASN A 13 13.46 -22.68 -11.48
C ASN A 13 12.09 -22.02 -11.25
N TRP A 14 11.93 -21.29 -10.14
CA TRP A 14 10.64 -20.68 -9.77
C TRP A 14 10.06 -19.78 -10.88
N GLN A 15 10.90 -19.15 -11.71
CA GLN A 15 10.46 -18.30 -12.83
C GLN A 15 9.70 -19.07 -13.92
N LYS A 16 9.83 -20.40 -13.98
CA LYS A 16 9.06 -21.24 -14.91
C LYS A 16 7.61 -21.47 -14.44
N TRP A 17 7.30 -21.15 -13.20
CA TRP A 17 5.97 -21.32 -12.62
C TRP A 17 5.09 -20.11 -12.89
N LYS A 18 3.83 -20.37 -13.22
CA LYS A 18 2.82 -19.31 -13.30
C LYS A 18 2.35 -18.96 -11.88
N CYS A 19 2.76 -17.79 -11.41
CA CYS A 19 2.32 -17.27 -10.12
C CYS A 19 1.05 -16.43 -10.29
N LYS A 20 0.05 -16.63 -9.42
CA LYS A 20 -1.18 -15.83 -9.37
C LYS A 20 -1.44 -15.40 -7.93
N TYR A 21 -1.59 -14.10 -7.72
CA TYR A 21 -1.84 -13.52 -6.41
C TYR A 21 -3.34 -13.46 -6.09
N TYR A 22 -3.71 -13.84 -4.87
CA TYR A 22 -5.10 -13.84 -4.37
C TYR A 22 -5.25 -12.75 -3.30
N LYS A 23 -5.57 -11.53 -3.74
CA LYS A 23 -5.64 -10.34 -2.86
C LYS A 23 -6.98 -10.18 -2.14
N GLY A 24 -8.02 -10.82 -2.64
CA GLY A 24 -9.34 -10.86 -2.03
C GLY A 24 -10.03 -12.18 -2.30
N LEU A 25 -11.02 -12.51 -1.45
CA LEU A 25 -11.75 -13.77 -1.56
C LEU A 25 -12.48 -13.93 -2.90
N GLY A 26 -12.86 -12.82 -3.54
CA GLY A 26 -13.49 -12.84 -4.87
C GLY A 26 -12.58 -13.29 -6.01
N THR A 27 -11.26 -13.42 -5.80
CA THR A 27 -10.33 -13.99 -6.79
C THR A 27 -10.47 -15.51 -6.91
N SER A 28 -10.93 -16.17 -5.85
CA SER A 28 -11.16 -17.61 -5.81
C SER A 28 -12.47 -17.98 -6.52
N THR A 29 -12.39 -18.98 -7.38
CA THR A 29 -13.53 -19.56 -8.08
C THR A 29 -14.37 -20.43 -7.13
N ALA A 30 -15.63 -20.70 -7.52
CA ALA A 30 -16.47 -21.63 -6.77
C ALA A 30 -15.89 -23.05 -6.69
N LYS A 31 -15.08 -23.47 -7.68
CA LYS A 31 -14.37 -24.75 -7.66
C LYS A 31 -13.28 -24.76 -6.60
N GLU A 32 -12.40 -23.75 -6.60
CA GLU A 32 -11.34 -23.61 -5.59
C GLU A 32 -11.93 -23.47 -4.18
N ALA A 33 -13.05 -22.76 -4.03
CA ALA A 33 -13.76 -22.68 -2.76
C ALA A 33 -14.15 -24.09 -2.27
N LYS A 34 -14.78 -24.92 -3.11
CA LYS A 34 -15.12 -26.31 -2.73
C LYS A 34 -13.88 -27.13 -2.34
N GLU A 35 -12.73 -26.90 -3.00
CA GLU A 35 -11.45 -27.53 -2.64
C GLU A 35 -10.92 -27.05 -1.28
N TYR A 36 -11.08 -25.77 -0.95
CA TYR A 36 -10.74 -25.27 0.39
C TYR A 36 -11.64 -25.86 1.47
N PHE A 37 -12.96 -25.91 1.23
CA PHE A 37 -13.91 -26.47 2.18
C PHE A 37 -13.80 -27.99 2.33
N SER A 38 -13.31 -28.72 1.31
CA SER A 38 -13.05 -30.16 1.42
C SER A 38 -11.83 -30.47 2.31
N ASN A 39 -10.87 -29.54 2.42
CA ASN A 39 -9.76 -29.62 3.35
C ASN A 39 -9.90 -28.61 4.51
N MET A 40 -11.02 -28.72 5.23
CA MET A 40 -11.33 -27.84 6.36
C MET A 40 -10.22 -27.86 7.44
N GLU A 41 -9.53 -28.98 7.62
CA GLU A 41 -8.46 -29.10 8.61
C GLU A 41 -7.26 -28.21 8.29
N ARG A 42 -6.95 -27.96 7.01
CA ARG A 42 -5.88 -27.03 6.60
C ARG A 42 -6.31 -25.56 6.75
N HIS A 43 -7.56 -25.27 6.43
CA HIS A 43 -8.05 -23.88 6.30
C HIS A 43 -8.72 -23.33 7.56
N ARG A 44 -9.09 -24.19 8.52
CA ARG A 44 -9.61 -23.78 9.82
C ARG A 44 -8.50 -23.64 10.83
N ILE A 45 -8.40 -22.45 11.43
CA ILE A 45 -7.46 -22.15 12.51
C ILE A 45 -8.27 -21.75 13.74
N ILE A 46 -8.03 -22.45 14.84
CA ILE A 46 -8.74 -22.23 16.10
C ILE A 46 -7.99 -21.16 16.91
N PHE A 47 -8.67 -20.08 17.27
CA PHE A 47 -8.13 -19.13 18.22
C PHE A 47 -8.29 -19.69 19.63
N LYS A 48 -7.18 -19.75 20.36
CA LYS A 48 -7.12 -20.25 21.73
C LYS A 48 -6.69 -19.14 22.66
N TYR A 49 -7.53 -18.86 23.65
CA TYR A 49 -7.13 -18.03 24.78
C TYR A 49 -6.25 -18.88 25.71
N GLU A 50 -5.09 -18.36 26.09
CA GLU A 50 -4.10 -19.06 26.92
C GLU A 50 -3.83 -18.34 28.23
N SER A 51 -3.79 -17.01 28.23
CA SER A 51 -3.44 -16.26 29.44
C SER A 51 -3.83 -14.78 29.38
N ILE A 52 -3.64 -14.08 30.49
CA ILE A 52 -3.78 -12.60 30.59
C ILE A 52 -2.98 -11.83 29.53
N LYS A 53 -1.94 -12.42 28.94
CA LYS A 53 -1.20 -11.79 27.84
C LYS A 53 -2.08 -11.54 26.62
N ASP A 54 -3.06 -12.41 26.37
CA ASP A 54 -4.03 -12.24 25.29
C ASP A 54 -4.92 -11.01 25.52
N ASP A 55 -5.39 -10.81 26.76
CA ASP A 55 -6.17 -9.61 27.13
C ASP A 55 -5.34 -8.34 26.94
N LEU A 56 -4.10 -8.35 27.43
CA LEU A 56 -3.18 -7.21 27.31
C LEU A 56 -2.86 -6.88 25.85
N ALA A 57 -2.67 -7.90 24.99
CA ALA A 57 -2.42 -7.71 23.58
C ALA A 57 -3.63 -7.08 22.86
N ILE A 58 -4.85 -7.55 23.18
CA ILE A 58 -6.09 -6.95 22.63
C ILE A 58 -6.27 -5.51 23.13
N GLN A 59 -6.01 -5.25 24.42
CA GLN A 59 -6.07 -3.89 24.96
C GLN A 59 -5.06 -2.96 24.30
N LEU A 60 -3.80 -3.38 24.14
CA LEU A 60 -2.78 -2.63 23.42
C LEU A 60 -3.26 -2.24 22.02
N ALA A 61 -3.84 -3.20 21.28
CA ALA A 61 -4.28 -3.00 19.91
C ALA A 61 -5.44 -2.00 19.77
N PHE A 62 -6.43 -2.03 20.67
CA PHE A 62 -7.72 -1.34 20.45
C PHE A 62 -8.09 -0.28 21.49
N ASN A 63 -7.44 -0.24 22.66
CA ASN A 63 -7.72 0.78 23.65
C ASN A 63 -7.18 2.13 23.18
N SER A 64 -8.06 3.12 23.04
CA SER A 64 -7.71 4.47 22.58
C SER A 64 -6.68 5.16 23.48
N ALA A 65 -6.64 4.82 24.77
CA ALA A 65 -5.70 5.40 25.73
C ALA A 65 -4.24 4.93 25.55
N LEU A 66 -4.03 3.80 24.86
CA LEU A 66 -2.70 3.18 24.69
C LEU A 66 -2.06 3.54 23.35
N SER A 67 -2.28 4.78 22.87
CA SER A 67 -1.73 5.22 21.58
C SER A 67 -0.21 5.31 21.56
N ASP A 68 0.40 5.68 22.69
CA ASP A 68 1.86 5.79 22.79
C ASP A 68 2.51 4.40 22.88
N ASP A 69 1.92 3.48 23.65
CA ASP A 69 2.37 2.08 23.68
C ASP A 69 2.33 1.43 22.30
N ARG A 70 1.32 1.75 21.48
CA ARG A 70 1.26 1.28 20.08
C ARG A 70 2.39 1.82 19.22
N LYS A 71 2.91 3.03 19.47
CA LYS A 71 4.07 3.56 18.74
C LYS A 71 5.30 2.74 19.03
N ASP A 72 5.56 2.48 20.32
CA ASP A 72 6.70 1.65 20.74
C ASP A 72 6.57 0.21 20.24
N TRP A 73 5.36 -0.34 20.27
CA TRP A 73 5.05 -1.66 19.73
C TRP A 73 5.34 -1.79 18.22
N ILE A 74 4.84 -0.86 17.40
CA ILE A 74 5.09 -0.86 15.94
C ILE A 74 6.58 -0.62 15.65
N LYS A 75 7.23 0.26 16.43
CA LYS A 75 8.66 0.54 16.31
C LYS A 75 9.48 -0.71 16.61
N TRP A 76 9.25 -1.35 17.76
CA TRP A 76 9.95 -2.57 18.15
C TRP A 76 9.81 -3.68 17.09
N HIS A 77 8.60 -3.92 16.59
CA HIS A 77 8.38 -4.91 15.54
C HIS A 77 9.15 -4.55 14.25
N THR A 78 9.20 -3.27 13.89
CA THR A 78 9.93 -2.81 12.70
C THR A 78 11.44 -3.02 12.86
N GLU A 79 11.98 -2.70 14.05
CA GLU A 79 13.40 -2.91 14.37
C GLU A 79 13.77 -4.40 14.38
N ASP A 80 12.95 -5.28 14.97
CA ASP A 80 13.17 -6.73 14.97
C ASP A 80 13.21 -7.28 13.53
N VAL A 81 12.27 -6.89 12.68
CA VAL A 81 12.24 -7.33 11.27
C VAL A 81 13.48 -6.85 10.52
N ASN A 82 13.91 -5.61 10.72
CA ASN A 82 15.10 -5.05 10.06
C ASN A 82 16.37 -5.77 10.54
N GLN A 83 16.53 -5.96 11.86
CA GLN A 83 17.68 -6.65 12.43
C GLN A 83 17.79 -8.10 11.91
N ARG A 84 16.66 -8.81 11.80
CA ARG A 84 16.63 -10.15 11.19
C ARG A 84 17.06 -10.13 9.74
N ARG A 85 16.61 -9.15 8.95
CA ARG A 85 17.02 -9.00 7.55
C ARG A 85 18.52 -8.74 7.42
N ASP A 86 19.08 -7.85 8.23
CA ASP A 86 20.51 -7.53 8.21
C ASP A 86 21.38 -8.75 8.57
N GLN A 87 20.86 -9.64 9.41
CA GLN A 87 21.50 -10.89 9.81
C GLN A 87 21.16 -12.08 8.90
N ASN A 88 20.43 -11.88 7.80
CA ASN A 88 19.90 -12.94 6.92
C ASN A 88 19.14 -14.05 7.69
N LEU A 89 18.44 -13.69 8.77
CA LEU A 89 17.59 -14.58 9.54
C LEU A 89 16.17 -14.62 8.96
N PRO A 90 15.48 -15.77 9.04
CA PRO A 90 14.10 -15.86 8.59
C PRO A 90 13.19 -14.96 9.43
N ILE A 91 12.33 -14.20 8.75
CA ILE A 91 11.23 -13.44 9.36
C ILE A 91 10.21 -14.45 9.87
N ASP A 92 9.76 -14.29 11.11
CA ASP A 92 8.69 -15.15 11.65
C ASP A 92 7.33 -14.74 11.07
N TYR A 93 6.48 -15.73 10.76
CA TYR A 93 5.16 -15.52 10.16
C TYR A 93 4.18 -16.60 10.62
N LEU A 94 2.89 -16.24 10.63
CA LEU A 94 1.80 -17.15 10.98
C LEU A 94 1.35 -18.02 9.78
N TYR A 95 0.50 -19.01 10.06
CA TYR A 95 -0.22 -19.82 9.06
C TYR A 95 0.62 -20.81 8.25
N ARG A 96 1.74 -21.27 8.82
CA ARG A 96 2.53 -22.41 8.31
C ARG A 96 1.62 -23.64 8.08
N LYS A 97 2.06 -24.57 7.23
CA LYS A 97 1.23 -25.69 6.74
C LYS A 97 0.53 -26.51 7.84
N ASP A 98 1.17 -26.64 8.99
CA ASP A 98 0.77 -27.41 10.16
C ASP A 98 0.05 -26.59 11.23
N THR A 99 -0.13 -25.27 11.03
CA THR A 99 -0.80 -24.40 12.02
C THR A 99 -2.29 -24.74 12.12
N LYS A 100 -2.72 -25.29 13.27
CA LYS A 100 -4.14 -25.59 13.57
C LYS A 100 -4.76 -24.64 14.59
N GLN A 101 -3.93 -24.01 15.40
CA GLN A 101 -4.35 -23.10 16.46
C GLN A 101 -3.37 -21.95 16.58
N ILE A 102 -3.88 -20.79 16.97
CA ILE A 102 -3.08 -19.60 17.32
C ILE A 102 -3.69 -18.95 18.56
N ASN A 103 -2.88 -18.29 19.37
CA ASN A 103 -3.38 -17.46 20.47
C ASN A 103 -3.55 -15.99 20.02
N PHE A 104 -4.25 -15.20 20.84
CA PHE A 104 -4.55 -13.81 20.48
C PHE A 104 -3.29 -12.94 20.55
N ASN A 105 -2.40 -13.21 21.52
CA ASN A 105 -1.13 -12.52 21.63
C ASN A 105 -0.29 -12.65 20.36
N ASP A 106 -0.15 -13.86 19.80
CA ASP A 106 0.60 -14.10 18.57
C ASP A 106 -0.10 -13.48 17.36
N PHE A 107 -1.42 -13.58 17.27
CA PHE A 107 -2.17 -12.90 16.22
C PHE A 107 -1.93 -11.39 16.23
N VAL A 108 -2.03 -10.75 17.40
CA VAL A 108 -1.81 -9.31 17.53
C VAL A 108 -0.37 -8.97 17.13
N ASN A 109 0.62 -9.64 17.73
CA ASN A 109 2.03 -9.27 17.60
C ASN A 109 2.71 -9.77 16.32
N LYS A 110 2.12 -10.67 15.55
CA LYS A 110 2.70 -11.21 14.30
C LYS A 110 1.88 -10.91 13.05
N GLU A 111 0.57 -10.70 13.17
CA GLU A 111 -0.32 -10.42 12.03
C GLU A 111 -0.88 -8.99 12.09
N LEU A 112 -1.53 -8.61 13.20
CA LEU A 112 -2.19 -7.30 13.30
C LEU A 112 -1.19 -6.13 13.29
N VAL A 113 0.02 -6.35 13.81
CA VAL A 113 1.11 -5.37 13.74
C VAL A 113 1.50 -5.05 12.30
N LEU A 114 1.44 -6.02 11.38
CA LEU A 114 1.74 -5.83 9.96
C LEU A 114 0.71 -4.89 9.32
N PHE A 115 -0.56 -5.07 9.65
CA PHE A 115 -1.62 -4.15 9.24
C PHE A 115 -1.41 -2.75 9.83
N SER A 116 -1.07 -2.64 11.11
CA SER A 116 -0.86 -1.35 11.79
C SER A 116 0.32 -0.58 11.19
N LYS A 117 1.42 -1.28 10.90
CA LYS A 117 2.58 -0.73 10.18
C LYS A 117 2.20 -0.28 8.78
N SER A 118 1.58 -1.16 7.98
CA SER A 118 1.14 -0.83 6.61
C SER A 118 0.12 0.31 6.57
N SER A 119 -0.75 0.42 7.58
CA SER A 119 -1.68 1.56 7.69
C SER A 119 -0.93 2.86 7.96
N THR A 120 0.12 2.81 8.79
CA THR A 120 0.97 3.97 9.07
C THR A 120 1.72 4.40 7.81
N GLU A 121 2.36 3.46 7.11
CA GLU A 121 3.09 3.69 5.85
C GLU A 121 2.20 4.32 4.76
N ARG A 122 0.93 3.93 4.68
CA ARG A 122 -0.02 4.52 3.72
C ARG A 122 -0.57 5.87 4.16
N ALA A 123 -0.63 6.13 5.47
CA ALA A 123 -1.25 7.34 6.03
C ALA A 123 -0.27 8.51 6.18
N ILE A 124 1.01 8.23 6.44
CA ILE A 124 2.05 9.23 6.71
C ILE A 124 2.94 9.39 5.47
N PRO A 125 3.19 10.63 4.98
CA PRO A 125 4.08 10.86 3.85
C PRO A 125 5.56 10.64 4.20
N ASN A 126 6.38 10.42 3.17
CA ASN A 126 7.84 10.43 3.33
C ASN A 126 8.36 11.87 3.42
N ILE A 127 9.38 12.13 4.23
CA ILE A 127 9.99 13.45 4.39
C ILE A 127 10.64 13.99 3.12
N MET A 128 11.19 13.11 2.27
CA MET A 128 11.96 13.49 1.10
C MET A 128 11.11 14.15 0.02
N ASP A 129 9.91 13.60 -0.25
CA ASP A 129 9.02 14.11 -1.30
C ASP A 129 7.70 14.68 -0.78
N GLY A 130 7.40 14.51 0.50
CA GLY A 130 6.11 14.90 1.09
C GLY A 130 4.92 14.08 0.59
N LEU A 131 5.14 12.96 -0.09
CA LEU A 131 4.09 12.14 -0.70
C LEU A 131 3.80 10.88 0.12
N LYS A 132 2.52 10.52 0.17
CA LYS A 132 2.07 9.17 0.57
C LYS A 132 2.28 8.20 -0.59
N PRO A 133 2.39 6.88 -0.35
CA PRO A 133 2.59 5.88 -1.42
C PRO A 133 1.57 5.99 -2.57
N GLY A 134 0.29 6.18 -2.27
CA GLY A 134 -0.74 6.35 -3.30
C GLY A 134 -0.54 7.59 -4.19
N GLN A 135 -0.06 8.70 -3.62
CA GLN A 135 0.27 9.91 -4.36
C GLN A 135 1.53 9.68 -5.22
N ARG A 136 2.53 9.00 -4.66
CA ARG A 136 3.77 8.66 -5.36
C ARG A 136 3.53 7.75 -6.56
N LYS A 137 2.65 6.74 -6.43
CA LYS A 137 2.17 5.89 -7.52
C LYS A 137 1.54 6.70 -8.66
N ILE A 138 0.75 7.73 -8.33
CA ILE A 138 0.17 8.63 -9.33
C ILE A 138 1.26 9.42 -10.05
N MET A 139 2.19 10.02 -9.30
CA MET A 139 3.30 10.80 -9.87
C MET A 139 4.20 9.93 -10.76
N PHE A 140 4.53 8.72 -10.31
CA PHE A 140 5.30 7.73 -11.08
C PHE A 140 4.69 7.44 -12.45
N VAL A 141 3.39 7.15 -12.51
CA VAL A 141 2.73 6.90 -13.79
C VAL A 141 2.63 8.17 -14.63
N CYS A 142 2.46 9.33 -14.00
CA CYS A 142 2.47 10.60 -14.72
C CYS A 142 3.82 10.88 -15.40
N PHE A 143 4.94 10.62 -14.71
CA PHE A 143 6.29 10.79 -15.24
C PHE A 143 6.61 9.75 -16.32
N THR A 144 6.43 8.47 -16.02
CA THR A 144 6.77 7.37 -16.96
C THR A 144 5.94 7.39 -18.24
N LYS A 145 4.68 7.79 -18.17
CA LYS A 145 3.79 7.91 -19.35
C LYS A 145 3.80 9.32 -19.96
N ASN A 146 4.59 10.23 -19.41
CA ASN A 146 4.73 11.60 -19.87
C ASN A 146 3.37 12.32 -20.08
N ILE A 147 2.55 12.37 -19.02
CA ILE A 147 1.18 12.92 -19.06
C ILE A 147 1.20 14.46 -19.13
N ILE A 148 1.64 15.00 -20.26
CA ILE A 148 1.70 16.44 -20.54
C ILE A 148 0.40 16.93 -21.18
N ARG A 149 -0.27 16.08 -21.97
CA ARG A 149 -1.59 16.38 -22.54
C ARG A 149 -2.69 16.01 -21.56
N GLU A 150 -3.79 16.74 -21.61
CA GLU A 150 -4.94 16.49 -20.76
C GLU A 150 -5.50 15.07 -20.94
N ILE A 151 -5.77 14.42 -19.81
CA ILE A 151 -6.39 13.09 -19.72
C ILE A 151 -7.53 13.16 -18.70
N LYS A 152 -8.61 12.42 -18.91
CA LYS A 152 -9.69 12.34 -17.91
C LYS A 152 -9.16 11.76 -16.60
N VAL A 153 -9.59 12.29 -15.47
CA VAL A 153 -9.16 11.79 -14.15
C VAL A 153 -9.49 10.31 -13.98
N ALA A 154 -10.67 9.86 -14.43
CA ALA A 154 -11.02 8.44 -14.41
C ALA A 154 -10.08 7.57 -15.27
N GLN A 155 -9.65 8.06 -16.43
CA GLN A 155 -8.71 7.34 -17.30
C GLN A 155 -7.30 7.30 -16.69
N LEU A 156 -6.85 8.39 -16.08
CA LEU A 156 -5.58 8.40 -15.34
C LEU A 156 -5.64 7.42 -14.16
N GLY A 157 -6.76 7.36 -13.44
CA GLY A 157 -7.00 6.41 -12.37
C GLY A 157 -6.78 4.95 -12.83
N GLY A 158 -7.42 4.56 -13.93
CA GLY A 158 -7.24 3.21 -14.50
C GLY A 158 -5.79 2.93 -14.92
N LYS A 159 -5.11 3.89 -15.57
CA LYS A 159 -3.69 3.76 -15.94
C LYS A 159 -2.79 3.56 -14.73
N VAL A 160 -3.03 4.30 -13.66
CA VAL A 160 -2.23 4.17 -12.43
C VAL A 160 -2.48 2.81 -11.78
N ALA A 161 -3.74 2.36 -11.71
CA ALA A 161 -4.08 1.04 -11.17
C ALA A 161 -3.35 -0.09 -11.92
N GLU A 162 -3.26 0.01 -13.24
CA GLU A 162 -2.55 -0.95 -14.10
C GLU A 162 -1.02 -0.88 -13.95
N ASN A 163 -0.43 0.32 -13.93
CA ASN A 163 1.03 0.50 -14.07
C ASN A 163 1.79 0.69 -12.75
N SER A 164 1.10 0.69 -11.60
CA SER A 164 1.74 0.94 -10.29
C SER A 164 1.39 -0.08 -9.22
N ALA A 165 0.77 -1.21 -9.59
CA ALA A 165 0.28 -2.21 -8.64
C ALA A 165 -0.54 -1.57 -7.49
N TYR A 166 -1.55 -0.75 -7.83
CA TYR A 166 -2.41 -0.15 -6.81
C TYR A 166 -3.54 -1.11 -6.42
N HIS A 167 -3.73 -1.36 -5.11
CA HIS A 167 -4.63 -2.42 -4.62
C HIS A 167 -5.80 -1.95 -3.75
N HIS A 168 -6.04 -0.64 -3.65
CA HIS A 168 -7.05 -0.07 -2.74
C HIS A 168 -8.26 0.55 -3.45
N GLY A 169 -8.51 0.12 -4.70
CA GLY A 169 -9.68 0.53 -5.48
C GLY A 169 -9.54 1.88 -6.19
N GLU A 170 -10.14 1.98 -7.38
CA GLU A 170 -10.00 3.15 -8.26
C GLU A 170 -10.59 4.44 -7.66
N GLN A 171 -11.64 4.35 -6.85
CA GLN A 171 -12.29 5.53 -6.27
C GLN A 171 -11.36 6.30 -5.32
N SER A 172 -10.61 5.59 -4.47
CA SER A 172 -9.59 6.20 -3.60
C SER A 172 -8.52 6.90 -4.44
N LEU A 173 -8.17 6.31 -5.58
CA LEU A 173 -7.16 6.84 -6.46
C LEU A 173 -7.64 8.09 -7.20
N THR A 174 -8.87 8.11 -7.72
CA THR A 174 -9.44 9.30 -8.34
C THR A 174 -9.53 10.46 -7.36
N ASN A 175 -9.91 10.20 -6.11
CA ASN A 175 -9.93 11.23 -5.07
C ASN A 175 -8.52 11.76 -4.77
N THR A 176 -7.51 10.88 -4.77
CA THR A 176 -6.11 11.26 -4.58
C THR A 176 -5.60 12.14 -5.75
N ILE A 177 -5.97 11.80 -6.99
CA ILE A 177 -5.64 12.62 -8.18
C ILE A 177 -6.28 14.00 -8.08
N VAL A 178 -7.56 14.09 -7.68
CA VAL A 178 -8.22 15.37 -7.45
C VAL A 178 -7.48 16.18 -6.39
N GLY A 179 -7.14 15.57 -5.25
CA GLY A 179 -6.40 16.23 -4.18
C GLY A 179 -5.03 16.77 -4.61
N LEU A 180 -4.29 16.03 -5.45
CA LEU A 180 -3.00 16.48 -6.01
C LEU A 180 -3.12 17.65 -6.99
N ALA A 181 -4.30 17.84 -7.58
CA ALA A 181 -4.56 18.90 -8.56
C ALA A 181 -5.16 20.18 -7.93
N GLN A 182 -5.78 20.08 -6.76
CA GLN A 182 -6.47 21.19 -6.11
C GLN A 182 -5.54 22.37 -5.80
N ASN A 183 -5.97 23.59 -6.13
CA ASN A 183 -5.18 24.83 -6.01
C ASN A 183 -5.97 26.00 -5.38
N PHE A 184 -7.02 25.73 -4.61
CA PHE A 184 -7.77 26.77 -3.90
C PHE A 184 -7.03 27.21 -2.63
N VAL A 185 -7.36 28.39 -2.08
CA VAL A 185 -6.72 28.90 -0.85
C VAL A 185 -6.90 27.92 0.30
N GLY A 186 -5.78 27.42 0.84
CA GLY A 186 -5.76 26.40 1.91
C GLY A 186 -5.58 24.96 1.43
N SER A 187 -5.47 24.70 0.11
CA SER A 187 -5.04 23.40 -0.43
C SER A 187 -3.52 23.37 -0.67
N ASN A 188 -3.07 23.00 -1.87
CA ASN A 188 -1.66 22.90 -2.23
C ASN A 188 -1.10 24.28 -2.62
N ASN A 189 0.01 24.68 -1.98
CA ASN A 189 0.77 25.86 -2.43
C ASN A 189 1.33 25.66 -3.84
N ILE A 190 1.76 24.43 -4.16
CA ILE A 190 2.19 24.00 -5.48
C ILE A 190 1.46 22.70 -5.80
N ASN A 191 0.52 22.75 -6.73
CA ASN A 191 -0.18 21.57 -7.22
C ASN A 191 0.66 20.85 -8.29
N PHE A 192 0.89 19.55 -8.10
CA PHE A 192 1.68 18.75 -9.04
C PHE A 192 0.90 18.36 -10.31
N LEU A 193 -0.42 18.37 -10.22
CA LEU A 193 -1.33 18.14 -11.34
C LEU A 193 -2.15 19.39 -11.62
N VAL A 194 -2.51 19.64 -12.89
CA VAL A 194 -3.31 20.81 -13.27
C VAL A 194 -4.81 20.50 -13.11
N PRO A 195 -5.60 21.35 -12.45
CA PRO A 195 -7.05 21.18 -12.34
C PRO A 195 -7.76 21.70 -13.61
N ALA A 196 -7.87 20.87 -14.65
CA ALA A 196 -8.59 21.21 -15.89
C ALA A 196 -10.07 20.81 -15.79
N GLY A 197 -10.84 21.67 -15.12
CA GLY A 197 -12.26 21.47 -14.83
C GLY A 197 -12.60 21.88 -13.40
N GLN A 198 -13.74 21.41 -12.87
CA GLN A 198 -14.16 21.69 -11.50
C GLN A 198 -13.56 20.68 -10.51
N PHE A 199 -12.40 21.01 -9.92
CA PHE A 199 -11.68 20.17 -8.94
C PHE A 199 -12.05 20.47 -7.47
N GLY A 200 -13.14 21.22 -7.30
CA GLY A 200 -13.62 21.66 -6.00
C GLY A 200 -13.02 23.00 -5.61
N THR A 201 -13.67 23.65 -4.66
CA THR A 201 -13.39 25.03 -4.28
C THR A 201 -13.24 25.15 -2.77
N ARG A 202 -12.76 26.31 -2.33
CA ARG A 202 -12.68 26.63 -0.91
C ARG A 202 -14.04 26.66 -0.21
N LEU A 203 -15.15 26.79 -0.93
CA LEU A 203 -16.49 26.87 -0.34
C LEU A 203 -16.86 25.58 0.40
N HIS A 204 -16.38 24.44 -0.09
CA HIS A 204 -16.62 23.12 0.49
C HIS A 204 -15.32 22.35 0.75
N GLY A 205 -14.18 23.05 0.87
CA GLY A 205 -12.88 22.43 1.09
C GLY A 205 -12.51 21.38 0.04
N GLY A 206 -12.98 21.56 -1.21
CA GLY A 206 -12.72 20.66 -2.33
C GLY A 206 -13.70 19.49 -2.48
N SER A 207 -14.66 19.29 -1.56
CA SER A 207 -15.64 18.19 -1.67
C SER A 207 -16.70 18.42 -2.74
N ASP A 208 -16.81 19.65 -3.26
CA ASP A 208 -17.64 20.06 -4.39
C ASP A 208 -16.98 19.82 -5.75
N ALA A 209 -15.93 18.99 -5.81
CA ALA A 209 -15.33 18.53 -7.05
C ALA A 209 -16.33 17.77 -7.92
N ALA A 210 -16.28 18.01 -9.23
CA ALA A 210 -17.10 17.27 -10.18
C ALA A 210 -16.61 15.82 -10.32
N SER A 211 -17.48 14.95 -10.83
CA SER A 211 -17.15 13.54 -11.07
C SER A 211 -15.91 13.38 -11.96
N ALA A 212 -15.03 12.44 -11.60
CA ALA A 212 -13.78 12.12 -12.29
C ALA A 212 -13.94 11.79 -13.79
N ARG A 213 -15.16 11.50 -14.24
CA ARG A 213 -15.48 11.24 -15.66
C ARG A 213 -15.55 12.51 -16.51
N TYR A 214 -15.77 13.67 -15.90
CA TYR A 214 -15.99 14.96 -16.57
C TYR A 214 -14.80 15.92 -16.46
N ILE A 215 -13.89 15.68 -15.53
CA ILE A 215 -12.74 16.54 -15.28
C ILE A 215 -11.45 15.93 -15.85
N PHE A 216 -10.54 16.80 -16.27
CA PHE A 216 -9.28 16.44 -16.91
C PHE A 216 -8.11 16.94 -16.08
N THR A 217 -6.96 16.29 -16.23
CA THR A 217 -5.72 16.72 -15.59
C THR A 217 -4.52 16.40 -16.45
N ARG A 218 -3.37 16.93 -16.05
CA ARG A 218 -2.04 16.71 -16.64
C ARG A 218 -0.97 17.10 -15.62
N LEU A 219 0.27 16.71 -15.85
CA LEU A 219 1.39 17.21 -15.05
C LEU A 219 1.47 18.74 -15.12
N SER A 220 1.67 19.35 -13.96
CA SER A 220 2.04 20.76 -13.85
C SER A 220 3.47 20.95 -14.38
N PRO A 221 3.74 21.99 -15.19
CA PRO A 221 5.11 22.30 -15.60
C PRO A 221 6.07 22.46 -14.41
N LEU A 222 5.57 22.97 -13.28
CA LEU A 222 6.36 23.10 -12.05
C LEU A 222 6.76 21.76 -11.45
N ALA A 223 5.90 20.74 -11.56
CA ALA A 223 6.23 19.40 -11.08
C ALA A 223 7.42 18.81 -11.83
N LEU A 224 7.52 19.06 -13.14
CA LEU A 224 8.67 18.62 -13.95
C LEU A 224 9.97 19.36 -13.61
N SER A 225 9.86 20.57 -13.06
CA SER A 225 11.03 21.34 -12.61
C SER A 225 11.50 20.93 -11.21
N LEU A 226 10.57 20.60 -10.32
CA LEU A 226 10.88 20.09 -8.98
C LEU A 226 11.47 18.69 -9.07
N PHE A 227 10.76 17.77 -9.72
CA PHE A 227 11.19 16.39 -9.89
C PHE A 227 12.03 16.27 -11.17
N ASN A 228 13.34 16.52 -11.05
CA ASN A 228 14.23 16.51 -12.20
C ASN A 228 14.40 15.08 -12.74
N LYS A 229 14.16 14.91 -14.04
CA LYS A 229 14.30 13.62 -14.73
C LYS A 229 15.71 13.02 -14.61
N ASN A 230 16.74 13.85 -14.46
CA ASN A 230 18.12 13.37 -14.30
C ASN A 230 18.35 12.61 -12.99
N ASP A 231 17.47 12.77 -12.00
CA ASP A 231 17.57 12.07 -10.72
C ASP A 231 16.96 10.66 -10.78
N GLU A 232 16.08 10.38 -11.77
CA GLU A 232 15.39 9.08 -11.90
C GLU A 232 16.34 7.87 -11.83
N PRO A 233 17.50 7.84 -12.51
CA PRO A 233 18.41 6.69 -12.44
C PRO A 233 19.04 6.44 -11.07
N LEU A 234 18.99 7.43 -10.17
CA LEU A 234 19.55 7.35 -8.81
C LEU A 234 18.53 6.87 -7.79
N LEU A 235 17.24 6.84 -8.14
CA LEU A 235 16.16 6.44 -7.25
C LEU A 235 16.10 4.91 -7.12
N THR A 236 15.75 4.44 -5.92
CA THR A 236 15.52 3.02 -5.67
C THR A 236 14.06 2.68 -5.96
N TYR A 237 13.81 2.04 -7.09
CA TYR A 237 12.49 1.59 -7.54
C TYR A 237 12.05 0.32 -6.82
N LEU A 238 10.82 0.30 -6.31
CA LEU A 238 10.25 -0.86 -5.67
C LEU A 238 9.78 -1.89 -6.71
N ASN A 239 9.70 -3.16 -6.29
CA ASN A 239 9.16 -4.24 -7.11
C ASN A 239 7.95 -4.86 -6.41
N GLU A 240 6.81 -4.89 -7.08
CA GLU A 240 5.59 -5.52 -6.60
C GLU A 240 5.00 -6.41 -7.69
N ASP A 241 4.68 -7.66 -7.35
CA ASP A 241 4.20 -8.69 -8.28
C ASP A 241 5.08 -8.90 -9.53
N GLY A 242 6.40 -8.65 -9.42
CA GLY A 242 7.34 -8.74 -10.54
C GLY A 242 7.34 -7.52 -11.46
N MET A 243 6.56 -6.48 -11.14
CA MET A 243 6.53 -5.21 -11.85
C MET A 243 7.38 -4.18 -11.10
N SER A 244 8.20 -3.42 -11.84
CA SER A 244 8.82 -2.22 -11.30
C SER A 244 7.75 -1.15 -11.12
N ILE A 245 7.61 -0.64 -9.90
CA ILE A 245 6.59 0.33 -9.50
C ILE A 245 7.28 1.65 -9.10
N GLU A 246 6.65 2.51 -8.31
CA GLU A 246 7.21 3.79 -7.87
C GLU A 246 8.49 3.62 -7.02
N PRO A 247 9.36 4.65 -6.94
CA PRO A 247 10.50 4.63 -6.03
C PRO A 247 10.08 4.74 -4.57
N GLU A 248 10.99 4.43 -3.64
CA GLU A 248 10.76 4.65 -2.21
C GLU A 248 10.37 6.10 -1.90
N TRP A 249 11.02 7.04 -2.59
CA TRP A 249 10.78 8.47 -2.55
C TRP A 249 11.34 9.14 -3.81
N TYR A 250 10.85 10.34 -4.12
CA TYR A 250 11.46 11.23 -5.12
C TYR A 250 12.34 12.29 -4.46
N CYS A 251 13.25 12.90 -5.23
CA CYS A 251 14.13 13.99 -4.80
C CYS A 251 13.72 15.32 -5.47
N PRO A 252 12.73 16.06 -4.94
CA PRO A 252 12.33 17.37 -5.46
C PRO A 252 13.28 18.53 -5.09
#